data_AF-A0A8S9QBV9-F1
#
_entry.id   AF-A0A8S9QBV9-F1
#
_cell.length_a   1.000
_cell.length_b   1.000
_cell.length_c   1.000
_cell.angle_alpha   90.00
_cell.angle_beta   90.00
_cell.angle_gamma   90.00
#
_symmetry.space_group_name_H-M   'P 1'
#
loop_
_entity.id
_entity.type
_entity.pdbx_description
1 polymer ?
#
loop_
_entity_poly.entity_id
_entity_poly.type
_entity_poly.pdbx_seq_one_letter_code
_entity_poly.pdbx_strand_id
1 'polypeptide(L)'
;MVVGLREFALRTGDGSPALDQSNGEEIMHVQPSVAVALGDRSVESPGTLYITSRKLIWLSDADVAKGYAVDFLSISLHAVSRDPET
;
A
#
# COMPACT_ATOMS: atom_id res chain seq x y z
N MET A 1 -11.99 -3.80 16.04
CA MET A 1 -10.66 -3.22 16.31
C MET A 1 -10.17 -2.60 15.01
N VAL A 2 -9.79 -1.32 15.02
CA VAL A 2 -9.16 -0.66 13.87
C VAL A 2 -7.69 -1.11 13.86
N VAL A 3 -7.28 -1.81 12.81
CA VAL A 3 -5.88 -2.23 12.63
C VAL A 3 -5.21 -1.13 11.83
N GLY A 4 -4.16 -0.52 12.37
CA GLY A 4 -3.37 0.51 11.68
C GLY A 4 -2.64 -0.05 10.45
N LEU A 5 -1.49 0.54 10.13
CA LEU A 5 -0.61 -0.03 9.10
C LEU A 5 -0.22 -1.48 9.49
N ARG A 6 -0.37 -2.40 8.55
CA ARG A 6 -0.03 -3.82 8.72
C ARG A 6 0.78 -4.33 7.55
N GLU A 7 1.54 -5.39 7.77
CA GLU A 7 2.20 -6.14 6.71
C GLU A 7 1.15 -6.83 5.82
N PHE A 8 1.38 -6.81 4.51
CA PHE A 8 0.52 -7.43 3.51
C PHE A 8 1.32 -7.74 2.24
N ALA A 9 1.44 -9.02 1.90
CA ALA A 9 2.15 -9.47 0.70
C ALA A 9 1.37 -10.51 -0.11
N LEU A 10 0.06 -10.66 0.15
CA LEU A 10 -0.77 -11.61 -0.56
C LEU A 10 -1.06 -11.11 -1.98
N ARG A 11 -0.73 -11.94 -2.95
CA ARG A 11 -0.87 -11.66 -4.37
C ARG A 11 -1.73 -12.72 -5.06
N THR A 12 -2.42 -12.32 -6.11
CA THR A 12 -3.02 -13.23 -7.09
C THR A 12 -1.96 -13.73 -8.08
N GLY A 13 -2.36 -14.66 -8.97
CA GLY A 13 -1.43 -15.26 -9.94
C GLY A 13 -0.82 -14.29 -10.96
N ASP A 14 -1.40 -13.10 -11.13
CA ASP A 14 -0.89 -12.02 -11.96
C ASP A 14 0.03 -11.04 -11.21
N GLY A 15 0.31 -11.29 -9.93
CA GLY A 15 1.17 -10.45 -9.08
C GLY A 15 0.48 -9.24 -8.45
N SER A 16 -0.78 -8.98 -8.79
CA SER A 16 -1.61 -7.92 -8.18
C SER A 16 -2.07 -8.34 -6.77
N PRO A 17 -2.50 -7.40 -5.90
CA PRO A 17 -2.91 -7.75 -4.54
C PRO A 17 -4.17 -8.63 -4.52
N ALA A 18 -4.19 -9.62 -3.63
CA ALA A 18 -5.39 -10.40 -3.38
C ALA A 18 -6.45 -9.56 -2.64
N LEU A 19 -7.55 -9.22 -3.33
CA LEU A 19 -8.63 -8.39 -2.81
C LEU A 19 -9.80 -9.21 -2.25
N ASP A 20 -10.54 -8.63 -1.32
CA ASP A 20 -11.81 -9.17 -0.83
C ASP A 20 -12.96 -8.84 -1.80
N GLN A 21 -12.89 -9.41 -2.99
CA GLN A 21 -13.90 -9.26 -4.04
C GLN A 21 -15.27 -9.79 -3.60
N SER A 22 -15.29 -10.78 -2.69
CA SER A 22 -16.53 -11.37 -2.17
C SER A 22 -17.43 -10.35 -1.46
N ASN A 23 -16.81 -9.30 -0.90
CA ASN A 23 -17.50 -8.21 -0.24
C ASN A 23 -17.50 -6.91 -1.09
N GLY A 24 -17.08 -7.00 -2.37
CA GLY A 24 -17.06 -5.87 -3.32
C GLY A 24 -15.84 -4.95 -3.25
N GLU A 25 -14.66 -5.46 -2.89
CA GLU A 25 -13.42 -4.67 -2.91
C GLU A 25 -12.92 -4.56 -4.36
N GLU A 26 -12.69 -3.34 -4.83
CA GLU A 26 -12.30 -3.06 -6.21
C GLU A 26 -11.05 -2.19 -6.25
N ILE A 27 -10.21 -2.37 -7.28
CA ILE A 27 -9.08 -1.48 -7.55
C ILE A 27 -9.60 -0.18 -8.16
N MET A 28 -9.28 0.94 -7.51
CA MET A 28 -9.65 2.29 -7.97
C MET A 28 -8.49 2.97 -8.70
N HIS A 29 -7.24 2.71 -8.29
CA HIS A 29 -6.04 3.26 -8.92
C HIS A 29 -4.83 2.35 -8.73
N VAL A 30 -3.93 2.35 -9.71
CA VAL A 30 -2.64 1.66 -9.66
C VAL A 30 -1.54 2.66 -9.99
N GLN A 31 -0.57 2.79 -9.09
CA GLN A 31 0.57 3.69 -9.24
C GLN A 31 1.88 2.92 -9.03
N PRO A 32 2.59 2.58 -10.12
CA PRO A 32 3.93 2.01 -10.05
C PRO A 32 4.98 3.02 -9.57
N SER A 33 6.16 2.52 -9.23
CA SER A 33 7.36 3.30 -8.87
C SER A 33 7.17 4.22 -7.65
N VAL A 34 6.46 3.72 -6.64
CA VAL A 34 6.20 4.43 -5.37
C VAL A 34 7.13 3.88 -4.31
N ALA A 35 7.96 4.75 -3.72
CA ALA A 35 8.72 4.43 -2.51
C ALA A 35 7.87 4.70 -1.26
N VAL A 36 8.13 3.97 -0.18
CA VAL A 36 7.43 4.13 1.10
C VAL A 36 8.43 4.46 2.21
N ALA A 37 8.14 5.51 2.97
CA ALA A 37 8.87 5.87 4.18
C ALA A 37 7.95 5.70 5.40
N LEU A 38 8.42 4.98 6.43
CA LEU A 38 7.63 4.63 7.62
C LEU A 38 8.35 5.11 8.89
N GLY A 39 7.91 6.25 9.42
CA GLY A 39 8.54 6.86 10.59
C GLY A 39 10.01 7.16 10.32
N ASP A 40 10.86 6.64 11.20
CA ASP A 40 12.32 6.76 11.22
C ASP A 40 13.06 5.59 10.55
N ARG A 41 12.32 4.68 9.89
CA ARG A 41 12.90 3.56 9.14
C ARG A 41 13.52 4.02 7.82
N SER A 42 14.48 3.25 7.32
CA SER A 42 14.99 3.43 5.96
C SER A 42 13.87 3.33 4.93
N VAL A 43 13.95 4.20 3.91
CA VAL A 43 13.01 4.21 2.79
C VAL A 43 13.05 2.87 2.07
N GLU A 44 11.88 2.32 1.79
CA GLU A 44 11.74 1.08 1.04
C GLU A 44 12.08 1.29 -0.43
N SER A 45 12.73 0.31 -1.05
CA SER A 45 12.91 0.30 -2.51
C SER A 45 11.55 0.43 -3.21
N PRO A 46 11.47 1.15 -4.34
CA PRO A 46 10.19 1.39 -5.02
C PRO A 46 9.39 0.11 -5.27
N GLY A 47 8.08 0.25 -5.14
CA GLY A 47 7.09 -0.78 -5.41
C GLY A 47 5.87 -0.19 -6.10
N THR A 48 4.77 -0.93 -6.09
CA THR A 48 3.49 -0.51 -6.67
C THR A 48 2.47 -0.21 -5.58
N LEU A 49 1.89 0.99 -5.63
CA LEU A 49 0.76 1.41 -4.79
C LEU A 49 -0.56 1.09 -5.49
N TYR A 50 -1.44 0.39 -4.79
CA TYR A 50 -2.81 0.10 -5.19
C TYR A 50 -3.75 0.84 -4.24
N ILE A 51 -4.63 1.66 -4.81
CA ILE A 51 -5.73 2.29 -4.09
C ILE A 51 -6.97 1.46 -4.40
N THR A 52 -7.57 0.86 -3.38
CA THR A 52 -8.81 0.11 -3.52
C THR A 52 -9.98 0.93 -3.00
N SER A 53 -11.20 0.41 -3.15
CA SER A 53 -12.40 1.02 -2.55
C SER A 53 -12.41 0.99 -1.01
N ARG A 54 -11.50 0.24 -0.34
CA ARG A 54 -11.50 0.06 1.12
C ARG A 54 -10.19 0.36 1.85
N LYS A 55 -9.05 0.23 1.17
CA LYS A 55 -7.71 0.34 1.76
C LYS A 55 -6.65 0.73 0.73
N LEU A 56 -5.54 1.23 1.24
CA LEU A 56 -4.30 1.36 0.47
C LEU A 56 -3.50 0.08 0.64
N ILE A 57 -2.91 -0.40 -0.44
CA ILE A 57 -1.98 -1.53 -0.45
C ILE A 57 -0.73 -1.11 -1.20
N TRP A 58 0.43 -1.32 -0.62
CA TRP A 58 1.70 -1.17 -1.31
C TRP A 58 2.42 -2.52 -1.33
N LEU A 59 2.93 -2.91 -2.49
CA LEU A 59 3.65 -4.15 -2.70
C LEU A 59 5.02 -3.83 -3.28
N SER A 60 6.09 -4.36 -2.69
CA SER A 60 7.45 -4.13 -3.20
C SER A 60 7.63 -4.82 -4.55
N ASP A 61 8.35 -4.16 -5.46
CA ASP A 61 8.76 -4.77 -6.73
C ASP A 61 10.07 -5.58 -6.56
N ALA A 62 10.86 -5.28 -5.52
CA ALA A 62 12.15 -5.92 -5.25
C ALA A 62 12.04 -7.15 -4.33
N ASP A 63 11.06 -7.16 -3.41
CA ASP A 63 10.83 -8.26 -2.48
C ASP A 63 9.36 -8.68 -2.47
N VAL A 64 9.07 -9.86 -3.04
CA VAL A 64 7.71 -10.38 -3.16
C VAL A 64 7.02 -10.63 -1.81
N ALA A 65 7.80 -10.86 -0.75
CA ALA A 65 7.29 -11.08 0.60
C ALA A 65 7.04 -9.77 1.36
N LYS A 66 7.39 -8.63 0.77
CA LYS A 66 7.27 -7.31 1.40
C LYS A 66 6.14 -6.50 0.82
N GLY A 67 5.29 -6.00 1.72
CA GLY A 67 4.24 -5.06 1.39
C GLY A 67 3.47 -4.64 2.63
N TYR A 68 2.63 -3.63 2.46
CA TYR A 68 1.86 -3.03 3.54
C TYR A 68 0.42 -2.78 3.10
N ALA A 69 -0.51 -2.82 4.04
CA ALA A 69 -1.88 -2.38 3.84
C ALA A 69 -2.34 -1.49 4.99
N VAL A 70 -3.21 -0.53 4.69
CA VAL A 70 -3.88 0.30 5.69
C VAL A 70 -5.30 0.62 5.22
N ASP A 71 -6.27 0.35 6.09
CA ASP A 71 -7.68 0.64 5.80
C ASP A 71 -7.93 2.14 5.94
N PHE A 72 -8.82 2.72 5.13
CA PHE A 72 -9.06 4.17 5.17
C PHE A 72 -9.54 4.66 6.53
N LEU A 73 -10.28 3.84 7.28
CA LEU A 73 -10.73 4.16 8.63
C LEU A 73 -9.58 4.29 9.64
N SER A 74 -8.39 3.79 9.30
CA SER A 74 -7.17 3.91 10.10
C SER A 74 -6.34 5.15 9.73
N ILE A 75 -6.71 5.89 8.68
CA ILE A 75 -6.00 7.09 8.23
C ILE A 75 -6.71 8.32 8.79
N SER A 76 -6.07 9.01 9.73
CA SER A 76 -6.62 10.24 10.30
C SER A 76 -6.51 11.45 9.38
N LEU A 77 -5.44 11.51 8.57
CA LEU A 77 -5.14 12.62 7.66
C LEU A 77 -4.32 12.10 6.47
N HIS A 78 -4.54 12.69 5.29
CA HIS A 78 -3.63 12.60 4.16
C HIS A 78 -3.32 14.03 3.68
N ALA A 79 -2.11 14.24 3.18
CA ALA A 79 -1.66 15.54 2.68
C ALA A 79 -0.71 15.35 1.50
N VAL A 80 -0.63 16.36 0.65
CA VAL A 80 0.40 16.45 -0.38
C VAL A 80 1.54 17.29 0.18
N SER A 81 2.74 16.74 0.17
CA SER A 81 3.97 17.40 0.63
C SER A 81 5.10 17.12 -0.35
N ARG A 82 6.18 17.91 -0.27
CA ARG A 82 7.43 17.67 -0.98
C ARG A 82 8.53 17.48 0.07
N ASP A 83 9.31 16.42 -0.10
CA ASP A 83 10.56 16.25 0.65
C ASP A 83 11.56 17.31 0.16
N PRO A 84 12.06 18.21 1.03
CA PRO A 84 12.99 19.26 0.61
C PRO A 84 14.36 18.73 0.15
N GLU A 85 14.70 17.48 0.49
CA GLU A 85 16.01 16.87 0.19
C GLU A 85 16.03 16.10 -1.15
N THR A 86 14.95 16.16 -1.94
CA THR A 86 14.86 15.64 -3.32
C THR A 86 14.76 16.76 -4.35
#